data_AF-A0AA90QGU6-F1
#
_entry.id   AF-A0AA90QGU6-F1
#
_cell.length_a   1.000
_cell.length_b   1.000
_cell.length_c   1.000
_cell.angle_alpha   90.00
_cell.angle_beta   90.00
_cell.angle_gamma   90.00
#
_symmetry.space_group_name_H-M   'P 1'
#
loop_
_entity.id
_entity.type
_entity.pdbx_description
1 polymer ?
#
loop_
_entity_poly.entity_id
_entity_poly.type
_entity_poly.pdbx_seq_one_letter_code
_entity_poly.pdbx_strand_id
1 'polypeptide(L)' 'MLIKLAEALDVTVDFLLTGNPMEDSPLASTRLFKRFQVLERLAADDQELVIKVIDAMIAKQRMESALVSVDQ' A
#
# COMPACT_ATOMS: atom_id res chain seq x y z
N MET A 1 -11.15 10.99 25.40
CA MET A 1 -11.11 12.44 25.08
C MET A 1 -10.29 12.70 23.82
N LEU A 2 -9.13 12.05 23.67
CA LEU A 2 -8.28 12.17 22.47
C LEU A 2 -8.99 11.82 21.15
N ILE A 3 -9.85 10.79 21.12
CA ILE A 3 -10.63 10.44 19.91
C ILE A 3 -11.49 11.61 19.42
N LYS A 4 -12.26 12.24 20.32
CA LYS A 4 -13.11 13.38 19.97
C LYS A 4 -12.29 14.61 19.54
N LEU A 5 -11.07 14.75 20.05
CA LEU A 5 -10.17 15.83 19.68
C LEU A 5 -9.53 15.57 18.30
N ALA A 6 -9.18 14.32 18.01
CA ALA A 6 -8.70 13.88 16.71
C ALA A 6 -9.77 14.11 15.63
N GLU A 7 -11.02 13.72 15.90
CA GLU A 7 -12.18 13.99 15.05
C GLU A 7 -12.42 15.49 14.84
N ALA A 8 -12.35 16.30 15.90
CA ALA A 8 -12.59 17.74 15.81
C ALA A 8 -11.50 18.49 15.04
N LEU A 9 -10.26 17.98 15.04
CA LEU A 9 -9.10 18.58 14.37
C LEU A 9 -8.80 17.92 13.02
N ASP A 10 -9.59 16.94 12.59
CA ASP A 10 -9.42 16.14 11.37
C ASP A 10 -8.01 15.55 11.22
N VAL A 11 -7.51 14.96 12.31
CA VAL A 11 -6.20 14.28 12.37
C VAL A 11 -6.36 12.91 13.01
N THR A 12 -5.37 12.03 12.86
CA THR A 12 -5.40 10.72 13.52
C THR A 12 -5.11 10.84 15.02
N VAL A 13 -5.60 9.88 15.82
CA VAL A 13 -5.28 9.84 17.26
C VAL A 13 -3.76 9.67 17.48
N ASP A 14 -3.11 8.92 16.61
CA ASP A 14 -1.66 8.70 16.65
C ASP A 14 -0.87 10.00 16.38
N PHE A 15 -1.38 10.89 15.52
CA PHE A 15 -0.80 12.22 15.32
C PHE A 15 -0.82 13.04 16.62
N LEU A 16 -1.92 13.00 17.37
CA LEU A 16 -2.02 13.71 18.65
C LEU A 16 -1.08 13.15 19.72
N LEU A 17 -0.75 11.85 19.65
CA LEU A 17 0.10 11.18 20.63
C LEU A 17 1.59 11.29 20.30
N THR A 18 1.95 11.32 19.01
CA THR A 18 3.34 11.21 18.56
C THR A 18 3.87 12.48 17.88
N GLY A 19 2.99 13.39 17.47
CA GLY A 19 3.34 14.63 16.77
C GLY A 19 3.81 14.43 15.32
N ASN A 20 3.86 13.18 14.84
CA ASN A 20 4.22 12.87 13.46
C ASN A 20 2.96 12.55 12.66
N PRO A 21 2.71 13.20 11.51
CA PRO A 21 1.62 12.79 10.64
C PRO A 21 1.90 11.37 10.19
N MET A 22 0.99 10.44 10.49
CA MET A 22 0.95 9.21 9.70
C MET A 22 0.70 9.65 8.27
N GLU A 23 1.67 9.44 7.38
CA GLU A 23 1.46 9.60 5.95
C GLU A 23 0.38 8.59 5.54
N ASP A 24 -0.87 9.02 5.48
CA ASP A 24 -2.03 8.20 5.07
C ASP A 24 -2.03 7.89 3.56
N SER A 25 -0.87 7.53 3.01
CA SER A 25 -0.77 6.72 1.82
C SER A 25 0.57 5.99 1.77
N PRO A 26 0.64 4.72 2.21
CA PRO A 26 1.86 3.91 2.12
C PRO A 26 2.29 3.59 0.68
N LEU A 27 1.56 4.06 -0.34
CA LEU A 27 1.91 3.92 -1.75
C LEU A 27 2.36 5.26 -2.32
N ALA A 28 3.64 5.34 -2.71
CA ALA A 28 4.21 6.47 -3.45
C ALA A 28 3.46 6.77 -4.78
N SER A 29 2.64 5.83 -5.28
CA SER A 29 1.81 6.02 -6.46
C SER A 29 0.33 6.11 -6.11
N THR A 30 -0.21 7.32 -6.13
CA THR A 30 -1.66 7.61 -6.01
C THR A 30 -2.50 6.82 -7.03
N ARG A 31 -1.92 6.50 -8.20
CA ARG A 31 -2.61 5.71 -9.23
C ARG A 31 -2.78 4.25 -8.80
N LEU A 32 -1.74 3.62 -8.24
CA LEU A 32 -1.83 2.24 -7.76
C LEU A 32 -2.79 2.13 -6.58
N PHE A 33 -2.70 3.07 -5.63
CA PHE A 33 -3.60 3.12 -4.49
C PHE A 33 -5.08 3.16 -4.88
N LYS A 34 -5.45 4.05 -5.81
CA LYS A 34 -6.82 4.13 -6.34
C LYS A 34 -7.28 2.83 -7.02
N ARG A 35 -6.36 2.06 -7.62
CA ARG A 35 -6.71 0.76 -8.22
C ARG A 35 -6.94 -0.29 -7.13
N PHE A 36 -6.12 -0.32 -6.08
CA PHE A 36 -6.34 -1.21 -4.94
C PHE A 36 -7.68 -0.97 -4.23
N GLN A 37 -8.07 0.29 -4.03
CA GLN A 37 -9.40 0.61 -3.46
C GLN A 37 -10.58 0.07 -4.28
N VAL A 38 -10.44 -0.04 -5.60
CA VAL A 38 -11.47 -0.65 -6.45
C VAL A 38 -11.48 -2.17 -6.31
N LEU A 39 -10.29 -2.78 -6.19
CA LEU A 39 -10.12 -4.22 -6.05
C LEU A 39 -10.74 -4.75 -4.75
N GLU A 40 -10.68 -3.98 -3.66
CA GLU A 40 -11.30 -4.34 -2.36
C GLU A 40 -12.80 -4.64 -2.46
N ARG A 41 -13.48 -4.12 -3.49
CA ARG A 41 -14.92 -4.32 -3.71
C ARG A 41 -15.25 -5.47 -4.66
N LEU A 42 -14.25 -6.12 -5.24
CA LEU A 42 -14.44 -7.25 -6.15
C LEU A 42 -14.66 -8.56 -5.39
N ALA A 43 -15.07 -9.60 -6.10
CA ALA A 43 -15.18 -10.94 -5.53
C ALA A 43 -13.80 -11.44 -5.06
N ALA A 44 -13.79 -12.30 -4.03
CA ALA A 44 -12.56 -12.82 -3.45
C ALA A 44 -11.68 -13.54 -4.50
N ASP A 45 -12.30 -14.28 -5.42
CA ASP A 45 -11.58 -14.97 -6.50
C ASP A 45 -10.87 -13.99 -7.45
N ASP A 46 -11.49 -12.83 -7.74
CA ASP A 46 -10.90 -11.79 -8.56
C ASP A 46 -9.76 -11.08 -7.83
N GLN A 47 -9.90 -10.84 -6.53
CA GLN A 47 -8.85 -10.27 -5.69
C GLN A 47 -7.62 -11.19 -5.67
N GLU A 48 -7.83 -12.49 -5.46
CA GLU A 48 -6.78 -13.52 -5.44
C GLU A 48 -6.06 -13.62 -6.80
N LEU A 49 -6.80 -13.52 -7.91
CA LEU A 49 -6.20 -13.50 -9.24
C LEU A 49 -5.27 -12.30 -9.42
N VAL A 50 -5.68 -11.11 -8.96
CA VAL A 50 -4.86 -9.90 -9.05
C VAL A 50 -3.60 -10.01 -8.19
N ILE A 51 -3.71 -10.57 -6.99
CA ILE A 51 -2.55 -10.83 -6.12
C ILE A 51 -1.52 -11.71 -6.84
N LYS A 52 -1.96 -12.81 -7.45
CA LYS A 52 -1.06 -13.71 -8.22
C LYS A 52 -0.34 -13.00 -9.37
N VAL A 53 -1.03 -12.10 -10.07
CA VAL A 53 -0.41 -11.31 -11.15
C VAL A 53 0.67 -10.37 -10.59
N ILE A 54 0.40 -9.72 -9.46
CA ILE A 54 1.38 -8.84 -8.78
C ILE A 54 2.60 -9.66 -8.35
N ASP A 55 2.39 -10.82 -7.73
CA ASP A 55 3.47 -11.71 -7.29
C ASP A 55 4.35 -12.16 -8.46
N ALA A 56 3.74 -12.50 -9.59
CA ALA A 56 4.47 -12.87 -10.81
C ALA A 56 5.34 -11.71 -11.33
N MET A 57 4.85 -10.47 -11.31
CA MET A 57 5.63 -9.28 -11.70
C MET A 57 6.81 -9.04 -10.76
N ILE A 58 6.62 -9.18 -9.45
CA ILE A 58 7.68 -9.05 -8.45
C ILE A 58 8.74 -10.14 -8.65
N ALA A 59 8.32 -11.39 -8.87
CA ALA A 59 9.23 -12.51 -9.11
C ALA A 59 10.09 -12.28 -10.36
N LYS A 60 9.48 -11.84 -11.47
CA LYS A 60 10.19 -11.48 -12.71
C LYS A 60 11.27 -10.43 -12.46
N GLN A 61 10.94 -9.34 -11.77
CA GLN A 61 11.89 -8.25 -11.52
C GLN A 61 13.05 -8.70 -10.62
N ARG A 62 12.79 -9.54 -9.61
CA ARG A 62 13.83 -10.12 -8.76
C ARG A 62 14.78 -11.02 -9.55
N MET A 63 14.24 -11.86 -10.44
CA MET A 63 15.04 -12.71 -11.33
C MET A 63 15.91 -11.88 -12.26
N GLU A 64 15.35 -10.86 -12.92
CA GLU A 64 16.11 -9.95 -13.79
C GLU A 64 17.24 -9.26 -13.03
N SER A 65 16.98 -8.80 -11.81
CA SER A 65 18.00 -8.16 -10.97
C SER A 65 19.11 -9.13 -10.55
N ALA A 66 18.76 -10.38 -10.25
CA ALA A 66 19.72 -11.43 -9.88
C ALA A 66 20.59 -11.85 -11.08
N LEU A 67 20.02 -11.95 -12.28
CA LEU A 67 20.77 -12.26 -13.50
C LEU A 67 21.80 -11.16 -13.83
N VAL A 68 21.40 -9.89 -13.72
CA VAL A 68 22.31 -8.75 -13.95
C VAL A 68 23.49 -8.71 -12.96
N SER A 69 23.32 -9.24 -11.75
CA SER A 69 24.38 -9.28 -10.72
C SER A 69 25.29 -10.50 -10.81
N VAL A 70 24.92 -11.54 -11.58
CA VAL A 70 25.76 -12.73 -11.81
C VAL A 70 26.74 -12.53 -12.99
N ASP A 71 26.44 -11.59 -13.90
CA ASP A 71 27.30 -11.24 -15.05
C ASP A 71 28.38 -10.17 -14.72
N GLN A 72 28.55 -9.78 -13.45
CA GLN A 72 29.58 -8.83 -12.98
C GLN A 72 30.72 -9.48 -12.21
#